data_AF-A0A087GA66-F1
#
_entry.id   AF-A0A087GA66-F1
#
_cell.length_a   1.000
_cell.length_b   1.000
_cell.length_c   1.000
_cell.angle_alpha   90.00
_cell.angle_beta   90.00
_cell.angle_gamma   90.00
#
_symmetry.space_group_name_H-M   'P 1'
#
loop_
_entity.id
_entity.type
_entity.pdbx_description
1 polymer ?
#
loop_
_entity_poly.entity_id
_entity_poly.type
_entity_poly.pdbx_seq_one_letter_code
_entity_poly.pdbx_strand_id
1 'polypeptide(L)'
;MRRRLNDGEPGRFTATALLFIGLISCLIVYAVFSTLLLRPSPRLDSSVRFTDSLDHGRVTKENGGGCCRGVGNLELWGPAVKWGTDFKFNSSEECCKACKVMCSGNDGPCLCDSWVFCGNKDACGSKFGECWLKKQKDVLVPDKQEDGQKVMWTSGLIFGQGEGIVGFETEYGVLHVKLHPECAPHSVYYILSLLTLRHCAGCRFHRAENRGSYWDPEGNHVNDAPYGPPYAMIQGTLNAEGNPFTPIPTEHCPTISRGSVAWVGSGPEFFISLANHHEWKQSYTVFGTVLQENMVIAEKIANLPTRPDIWSNINVTVLEKPVSLTIRRMKTNREEEEPGS
;
A
#
# COMPACT_ATOMS: atom_id res chain seq x y z
N MET A 1 -59.50 74.05 9.02
CA MET A 1 -58.17 74.67 9.20
C MET A 1 -57.17 73.63 9.67
N ARG A 2 -56.03 73.62 8.97
CA ARG A 2 -54.82 72.79 9.04
C ARG A 2 -54.40 72.34 10.46
N ARG A 3 -54.20 71.03 10.68
CA ARG A 3 -53.38 70.50 11.78
C ARG A 3 -51.92 70.94 11.57
N ARG A 4 -51.31 71.59 12.57
CA ARG A 4 -49.87 71.89 12.60
C ARG A 4 -49.10 70.59 12.84
N LEU A 5 -48.12 70.33 11.97
CA LEU A 5 -47.00 69.43 12.25
C LEU A 5 -46.13 70.07 13.35
N ASN A 6 -45.81 69.30 14.39
CA ASN A 6 -44.67 69.60 15.25
C ASN A 6 -43.52 68.72 14.79
N ASP A 7 -42.51 69.36 14.19
CA ASP A 7 -41.16 68.83 14.07
C ASP A 7 -40.61 68.62 15.49
N GLY A 8 -40.33 67.37 15.84
CA GLY A 8 -39.52 67.02 17.00
C GLY A 8 -38.17 66.51 16.50
N GLU A 9 -37.13 67.31 16.68
CA GLU A 9 -35.75 66.92 16.42
C GLU A 9 -35.45 65.53 17.02
N PRO A 10 -34.74 64.62 16.32
CA PRO A 10 -34.30 63.38 16.92
C PRO A 10 -33.30 63.74 18.02
N GLY A 11 -33.75 63.65 19.27
CA GLY A 11 -32.99 64.05 20.44
C GLY A 11 -31.62 63.35 20.44
N ARG A 12 -30.58 64.09 20.80
CA ARG A 12 -29.18 63.62 20.90
C ARG A 12 -29.02 62.26 21.63
N PHE A 13 -30.00 61.88 22.45
CA PHE A 13 -30.11 60.57 23.10
C PHE A 13 -30.43 59.39 22.17
N THR A 14 -31.19 59.57 21.08
CA THR A 14 -31.47 58.49 20.13
C THR A 14 -30.26 58.20 19.26
N ALA A 15 -29.52 59.24 18.85
CA ALA A 15 -28.29 59.10 18.09
C ALA A 15 -27.18 58.42 18.90
N THR A 16 -27.03 58.76 20.19
CA THR A 16 -26.08 58.07 21.07
C THR A 16 -26.51 56.63 21.35
N ALA A 17 -27.80 56.37 21.57
CA ALA A 17 -28.30 55.00 21.74
C ALA A 17 -28.05 54.13 20.49
N LEU A 18 -28.27 54.67 19.29
CA LEU A 18 -27.98 53.96 18.03
C LEU A 18 -26.48 53.70 17.83
N LEU A 19 -25.61 54.64 18.22
CA LEU A 19 -24.16 54.43 18.22
C LEU A 19 -23.73 53.34 19.20
N PHE A 20 -24.31 53.30 20.40
CA PHE A 20 -24.04 52.24 21.37
C PHE A 20 -24.54 50.87 20.90
N ILE A 21 -25.72 50.80 20.29
CA ILE A 21 -26.25 49.55 19.69
C ILE A 21 -25.35 49.09 18.54
N GLY A 22 -24.90 50.03 17.69
CA GLY A 22 -23.93 49.76 16.61
C GLY A 22 -22.62 49.21 17.14
N LEU A 23 -22.03 49.83 18.17
CA LEU A 23 -20.79 49.39 18.79
C LEU A 23 -20.93 48.00 19.43
N ILE A 24 -22.04 47.72 20.13
CA ILE A 24 -22.31 46.41 20.71
C ILE A 24 -22.47 45.36 19.61
N SER A 25 -23.17 45.68 18.52
CA SER A 25 -23.32 44.76 17.38
C SER A 25 -21.97 44.44 16.72
N CYS A 26 -21.09 45.43 16.55
CA CYS A 26 -19.75 45.23 16.03
C CYS A 26 -18.87 44.39 16.97
N LEU A 27 -18.99 44.56 18.28
CA LEU A 27 -18.27 43.76 19.27
C LEU A 27 -18.72 42.30 19.28
N ILE A 28 -20.03 42.06 19.13
CA ILE A 28 -20.57 40.70 19.03
C ILE A 28 -20.12 40.03 17.73
N VAL A 29 -20.20 40.73 16.60
CA VAL A 29 -19.71 40.22 15.31
C VAL A 29 -18.20 39.96 15.37
N TYR A 30 -17.42 40.87 15.96
CA TYR A 30 -15.98 40.68 16.14
C TYR A 30 -15.67 39.49 17.07
N ALA A 31 -16.43 39.27 18.15
CA ALA A 31 -16.26 38.12 19.03
C ALA A 31 -16.62 36.79 18.33
N VAL A 32 -17.68 36.78 17.51
CA VAL A 32 -18.09 35.61 16.72
C VAL A 32 -17.08 35.33 15.60
N PHE A 33 -16.62 36.36 14.86
CA PHE A 33 -15.60 36.20 13.83
C PHE A 33 -14.23 35.83 14.42
N SER A 34 -13.87 36.37 15.59
CA SER A 34 -12.65 35.98 16.31
C SER A 34 -12.73 34.55 16.81
N THR A 35 -13.88 34.06 17.26
CA THR A 35 -14.03 32.64 17.67
C THR A 35 -14.12 31.67 16.48
N LEU A 36 -14.54 32.13 15.30
CA LEU A 36 -14.56 31.33 14.07
C LEU A 36 -13.24 31.35 13.28
N LEU A 37 -12.49 32.46 13.31
CA LEU A 37 -11.18 32.60 12.63
C LEU A 37 -9.99 32.32 13.54
N LEU A 38 -10.08 32.62 14.84
CA LEU A 38 -9.13 32.15 15.86
C LEU A 38 -9.75 30.96 16.59
N ARG A 39 -9.99 29.87 15.85
CA ARG A 39 -9.79 28.57 16.50
C ARG A 39 -8.33 28.57 16.97
N PRO A 40 -8.03 28.38 18.26
CA PRO A 40 -6.69 27.99 18.64
C PRO A 40 -6.38 26.76 17.79
N SER A 41 -5.33 26.83 16.96
CA SER A 41 -4.68 25.61 16.51
C SER A 41 -4.54 24.74 17.75
N PRO A 42 -5.02 23.48 17.77
CA PRO A 42 -4.72 22.63 18.90
C PRO A 42 -3.20 22.69 19.03
N ARG A 43 -2.71 23.18 20.17
CA ARG A 43 -1.30 22.99 20.50
C ARG A 43 -1.07 21.51 20.30
N LEU A 44 -0.15 21.18 19.42
CA LEU A 44 0.32 19.83 19.22
C LEU A 44 1.07 19.47 20.51
N ASP A 45 0.31 19.11 21.54
CA ASP A 45 0.83 18.46 22.71
C ASP A 45 1.25 17.08 22.23
N SER A 46 2.56 16.84 22.30
CA SER A 46 3.22 15.62 21.87
C SER A 46 2.87 14.49 22.86
N SER A 47 1.61 14.06 22.88
CA SER A 47 1.16 12.90 23.63
C SER A 47 -0.18 12.35 23.14
N VAL A 48 -0.34 12.18 21.81
CA VAL A 48 -1.33 11.22 21.32
C VAL A 48 -0.80 9.84 21.67
N ARG A 49 -1.30 9.29 22.78
CA ARG A 49 -1.22 7.86 23.08
C ARG A 49 -1.99 7.14 21.98
N PHE A 50 -1.24 6.64 21.00
CA PHE A 50 -1.69 5.53 20.18
C PHE A 50 -2.06 4.39 21.13
N THR A 51 -3.35 4.12 21.29
CA THR A 51 -3.80 2.79 21.69
C THR A 51 -3.51 1.87 20.52
N ASP A 52 -2.24 1.51 20.44
CA ASP A 52 -1.71 0.47 19.60
C ASP A 52 -2.27 -0.85 20.11
N SER A 53 -3.10 -1.47 19.28
CA SER A 53 -3.58 -2.82 19.55
C SER A 53 -2.51 -3.77 19.05
N LEU A 54 -1.52 -4.02 19.91
CA LEU A 54 -0.62 -5.17 19.92
C LEU A 54 0.10 -5.49 18.59
N ASP A 55 1.33 -5.02 18.43
CA ASP A 55 2.43 -5.97 18.23
C ASP A 55 3.70 -5.53 18.99
N HIS A 56 4.18 -6.42 19.84
CA HIS A 56 5.25 -6.19 20.81
C HIS A 56 6.57 -6.64 20.18
N GLY A 57 7.18 -5.79 19.35
CA GLY A 57 8.39 -6.11 18.61
C GLY A 57 9.50 -5.07 18.74
N ARG A 58 10.16 -5.07 19.90
CA ARG A 58 11.53 -4.58 20.18
C ARG A 58 12.29 -4.04 18.94
N VAL A 59 12.56 -2.73 18.93
CA VAL A 59 13.47 -2.07 17.96
C VAL A 59 14.87 -2.69 18.08
N THR A 60 15.12 -3.73 17.29
CA THR A 60 16.46 -4.15 16.90
C THR A 60 16.83 -3.33 15.67
N LYS A 61 18.04 -2.76 15.69
CA LYS A 61 18.61 -1.97 14.59
C LYS A 61 18.32 -2.64 13.24
N GLU A 62 17.45 -2.02 12.44
CA GLU A 62 17.16 -2.42 11.07
C GLU A 62 18.44 -2.28 10.23
N ASN A 63 19.00 -3.41 9.82
CA ASN A 63 20.07 -3.47 8.83
C ASN A 63 19.55 -4.09 7.51
N GLY A 64 18.23 -4.00 7.28
CA GLY A 64 17.55 -4.33 6.03
C GLY A 64 16.87 -3.08 5.49
N GLY A 65 16.88 -2.86 4.18
CA GLY A 65 16.37 -1.63 3.61
C GLY A 65 14.90 -1.36 3.94
N GLY A 66 14.60 -0.20 4.53
CA GLY A 66 13.23 0.22 4.82
C GLY A 66 12.39 0.41 3.55
N CYS A 67 11.07 0.45 3.72
CA CYS A 67 10.11 0.75 2.65
C CYS A 67 10.23 2.20 2.16
N CYS A 68 9.41 2.58 1.17
CA CYS A 68 9.31 3.91 0.58
C CYS A 68 10.55 4.36 -0.24
N ARG A 69 11.27 3.41 -0.84
CA ARG A 69 12.43 3.73 -1.71
C ARG A 69 12.05 4.17 -3.12
N GLY A 70 10.99 3.56 -3.67
CA GLY A 70 10.57 3.72 -5.06
C GLY A 70 11.50 3.01 -6.05
N VAL A 71 11.21 3.20 -7.34
CA VAL A 71 12.02 2.72 -8.47
C VAL A 71 12.71 3.93 -9.09
N GLY A 72 14.03 3.90 -9.16
CA GLY A 72 14.81 4.91 -9.87
C GLY A 72 14.60 4.84 -11.38
N ASN A 73 14.85 5.96 -12.06
CA ASN A 73 14.77 6.03 -13.53
C ASN A 73 13.39 5.66 -14.08
N LEU A 74 12.32 6.07 -13.37
CA LEU A 74 10.94 5.83 -13.73
C LEU A 74 10.13 7.11 -13.51
N GLU A 75 9.35 7.53 -14.51
CA GLU A 75 8.40 8.65 -14.40
C GLU A 75 6.97 8.15 -14.48
N LEU A 76 6.32 8.08 -13.31
CA LEU A 76 4.87 7.87 -13.26
C LEU A 76 4.14 9.15 -13.67
N TRP A 77 3.22 9.00 -14.63
CA TRP A 77 2.39 10.09 -15.11
C TRP A 77 1.10 10.21 -14.30
N GLY A 78 0.37 11.30 -14.48
CA GLY A 78 -0.93 11.53 -13.84
C GLY A 78 -1.08 12.95 -13.32
N PRO A 79 -2.34 13.39 -13.10
CA PRO A 79 -2.64 14.70 -12.52
C PRO A 79 -1.95 14.87 -11.17
N ALA A 80 -1.31 16.03 -10.99
CA ALA A 80 -0.69 16.39 -9.73
C ALA A 80 -1.77 16.79 -8.71
N VAL A 81 -1.77 16.12 -7.56
CA VAL A 81 -2.52 16.55 -6.38
C VAL A 81 -1.69 17.46 -5.49
N LYS A 82 -0.35 17.39 -5.61
CA LYS A 82 0.57 18.38 -5.05
C LYS A 82 1.72 18.64 -6.02
N TRP A 83 1.94 19.92 -6.30
CA TRP A 83 2.94 20.39 -7.27
C TRP A 83 4.33 20.40 -6.64
N GLY A 84 5.29 19.74 -7.30
CA GLY A 84 6.65 19.60 -6.77
C GLY A 84 7.48 20.87 -6.76
N THR A 85 7.09 21.89 -7.55
CA THR A 85 7.72 23.22 -7.55
C THR A 85 7.77 23.85 -6.16
N ASP A 86 6.68 23.69 -5.41
CA ASP A 86 6.50 24.24 -4.06
C ASP A 86 6.52 23.15 -2.97
N PHE A 87 6.72 21.90 -3.37
CA PHE A 87 6.69 20.76 -2.47
C PHE A 87 7.98 19.93 -2.63
N LYS A 88 8.92 20.15 -1.72
CA LYS A 88 10.27 19.59 -1.80
C LYS A 88 10.65 18.81 -0.55
N PHE A 89 11.43 17.76 -0.75
CA PHE A 89 12.00 16.90 0.29
C PHE A 89 13.48 16.61 0.04
N ASN A 90 14.13 16.03 1.04
CA ASN A 90 15.53 15.63 0.94
C ASN A 90 15.69 14.17 0.50
N SER A 91 14.59 13.40 0.45
CA SER A 91 14.62 11.99 0.08
C SER A 91 13.31 11.51 -0.57
N SER A 92 13.41 10.41 -1.33
CA SER A 92 12.24 9.71 -1.87
C SER A 92 11.36 9.13 -0.75
N GLU A 93 11.97 8.75 0.37
CA GLU A 93 11.26 8.22 1.53
C GLU A 93 10.28 9.24 2.12
N GLU A 94 10.72 10.49 2.28
CA GLU A 94 9.85 11.58 2.74
C GLU A 94 8.73 11.87 1.73
N CYS A 95 9.04 11.85 0.43
CA CYS A 95 8.05 12.05 -0.63
C CYS A 95 6.97 10.93 -0.64
N CYS A 96 7.39 9.67 -0.53
CA CYS A 96 6.52 8.51 -0.40
C CYS A 96 5.62 8.61 0.84
N LYS A 97 6.20 8.92 2.01
CA LYS A 97 5.45 9.11 3.25
C LYS A 97 4.42 10.23 3.14
N ALA A 98 4.75 11.33 2.44
CA ALA A 98 3.81 12.41 2.20
C ALA A 98 2.61 11.95 1.35
N CYS A 99 2.83 11.14 0.31
CA CYS A 99 1.75 10.52 -0.45
C CYS A 99 0.89 9.61 0.43
N LYS A 100 1.53 8.76 1.23
CA LYS A 100 0.87 7.81 2.13
C LYS A 100 -0.06 8.46 3.16
N VAL A 101 0.33 9.62 3.71
CA VAL A 101 -0.53 10.38 4.62
C VAL A 101 -1.85 10.78 3.94
N MET A 102 -1.82 11.06 2.63
CA MET A 102 -3.02 11.36 1.84
C MET A 102 -3.85 10.13 1.44
N CYS A 103 -3.44 8.94 1.89
CA CYS A 103 -4.11 7.65 1.70
C CYS A 103 -4.66 7.04 3.00
N SER A 104 -4.46 7.71 4.14
CA SER A 104 -4.72 7.14 5.47
C SER A 104 -6.08 7.52 6.07
N GLY A 105 -6.97 8.16 5.29
CA GLY A 105 -8.28 8.63 5.76
C GLY A 105 -9.38 7.56 5.66
N ASN A 106 -10.34 7.58 6.58
CA ASN A 106 -11.58 6.80 6.49
C ASN A 106 -12.59 7.38 5.47
N ASP A 107 -12.27 8.51 4.83
CA ASP A 107 -13.20 9.37 4.11
C ASP A 107 -13.18 9.19 2.57
N GLY A 108 -12.70 8.05 2.06
CA GLY A 108 -12.78 7.71 0.64
C GLY A 108 -11.47 7.23 -0.01
N PRO A 109 -11.43 7.17 -1.36
CA PRO A 109 -10.27 6.66 -2.08
C PRO A 109 -9.03 7.54 -1.88
N CYS A 110 -7.85 6.93 -1.98
CA CYS A 110 -6.56 7.62 -1.88
C CYS A 110 -6.50 8.89 -2.74
N LEU A 111 -6.18 10.04 -2.13
CA LEU A 111 -5.99 11.29 -2.88
C LEU A 111 -4.64 11.29 -3.63
N CYS A 112 -3.62 10.63 -3.07
CA CYS A 112 -2.34 10.41 -3.73
C CYS A 112 -2.06 8.90 -3.76
N ASP A 113 -1.97 8.29 -4.93
CA ASP A 113 -1.66 6.86 -5.09
C ASP A 113 -0.36 6.64 -5.90
N SER A 114 0.30 7.72 -6.27
CA SER A 114 1.56 7.71 -7.00
C SER A 114 2.36 8.97 -6.70
N TRP A 115 3.69 8.86 -6.76
CA TRP A 115 4.58 9.99 -6.50
C TRP A 115 5.82 9.89 -7.37
N VAL A 116 6.41 11.05 -7.69
CA VAL A 116 7.74 11.14 -8.32
C VAL A 116 8.63 12.12 -7.54
N PHE A 117 9.90 11.77 -7.36
CA PHE A 117 10.88 12.52 -6.59
C PHE A 117 12.19 12.68 -7.36
N CYS A 118 12.78 13.87 -7.33
CA CYS A 118 14.08 14.13 -7.96
C CYS A 118 15.21 14.21 -6.93
N GLY A 119 15.91 13.09 -6.72
CA GLY A 119 16.93 12.95 -5.68
C GLY A 119 18.39 13.14 -6.12
N ASN A 120 18.67 13.16 -7.43
CA ASN A 120 20.04 13.29 -7.93
C ASN A 120 20.31 14.74 -8.33
N LYS A 121 21.16 15.45 -7.56
CA LYS A 121 21.42 16.89 -7.78
C LYS A 121 21.89 17.22 -9.20
N ASP A 122 22.74 16.37 -9.78
CA ASP A 122 23.33 16.62 -11.09
C ASP A 122 22.32 16.38 -12.22
N ALA A 123 21.54 15.30 -12.12
CA ALA A 123 20.51 14.99 -13.11
C ALA A 123 19.29 15.91 -13.01
N CYS A 124 18.92 16.33 -11.80
CA CYS A 124 17.70 17.08 -11.53
C CYS A 124 17.82 18.59 -11.78
N GLY A 125 19.03 19.16 -11.67
CA GLY A 125 19.23 20.61 -11.81
C GLY A 125 18.29 21.42 -10.90
N SER A 126 17.48 22.30 -11.49
CA SER A 126 16.50 23.12 -10.74
C SER A 126 15.40 22.33 -10.05
N LYS A 127 15.18 21.08 -10.49
CA LYS A 127 14.15 20.18 -9.97
C LYS A 127 14.62 19.35 -8.78
N PHE A 128 15.86 19.54 -8.34
CA PHE A 128 16.38 18.82 -7.18
C PHE A 128 15.48 19.03 -5.96
N GLY A 129 15.14 17.92 -5.31
CA GLY A 129 14.25 17.84 -4.16
C GLY A 129 12.77 17.92 -4.49
N GLU A 130 12.35 18.21 -5.73
CA GLU A 130 10.93 18.26 -6.09
C GLU A 130 10.25 16.90 -5.83
N CYS A 131 9.13 16.95 -5.12
CA CYS A 131 8.25 15.82 -4.85
C CYS A 131 6.87 16.12 -5.44
N TRP A 132 6.50 15.36 -6.45
CA TRP A 132 5.22 15.49 -7.13
C TRP A 132 4.31 14.38 -6.65
N LEU A 133 3.23 14.75 -5.95
CA LEU A 133 2.19 13.82 -5.53
C LEU A 133 1.12 13.77 -6.61
N LYS A 134 0.75 12.58 -7.03
CA LYS A 134 -0.08 12.34 -8.22
C LYS A 134 -1.21 11.36 -7.92
N LYS A 135 -2.19 11.37 -8.82
CA LYS A 135 -3.30 10.42 -8.85
C LYS A 135 -3.28 9.64 -10.16
N GLN A 136 -3.33 8.31 -10.09
CA GLN A 136 -3.48 7.42 -11.23
C GLN A 136 -4.95 7.32 -11.62
N LYS A 137 -5.20 7.11 -12.91
CA LYS A 137 -6.53 6.70 -13.39
C LYS A 137 -6.88 5.29 -12.89
N ASP A 138 -5.88 4.41 -12.92
CA ASP A 138 -5.97 3.03 -12.48
C ASP A 138 -4.63 2.61 -11.85
N VAL A 139 -4.64 2.34 -10.55
CA VAL A 139 -3.43 1.99 -9.80
C VAL A 139 -2.85 0.62 -10.18
N LEU A 140 -3.66 -0.26 -10.77
CA LEU A 140 -3.21 -1.59 -11.22
C LEU A 140 -2.65 -1.59 -12.65
N VAL A 141 -2.89 -0.51 -13.41
CA VAL A 141 -2.24 -0.23 -14.70
C VAL A 141 -1.76 1.23 -14.66
N PRO A 142 -0.65 1.49 -13.95
CA PRO A 142 -0.17 2.85 -13.75
C PRO A 142 0.33 3.44 -15.07
N ASP A 143 -0.05 4.69 -15.33
CA ASP A 143 0.39 5.44 -16.49
C ASP A 143 1.86 5.82 -16.33
N LYS A 144 2.68 5.50 -17.34
CA LYS A 144 4.10 5.82 -17.39
C LYS A 144 4.35 6.81 -18.52
N GLN A 145 5.10 7.87 -18.24
CA GLN A 145 5.53 8.79 -19.31
C GLN A 145 6.80 8.29 -19.97
N GLU A 146 7.82 7.99 -19.17
CA GLU A 146 9.13 7.53 -19.63
C GLU A 146 9.77 6.62 -18.57
N ASP A 147 10.60 5.69 -19.02
CA ASP A 147 11.48 4.88 -18.18
C ASP A 147 12.90 4.78 -18.77
N GLY A 148 13.85 4.36 -17.94
CA GLY A 148 15.24 4.12 -18.34
C GLY A 148 16.23 5.22 -17.95
N GLN A 149 17.51 5.00 -18.26
CA GLN A 149 18.65 5.74 -17.69
C GLN A 149 18.62 7.28 -17.86
N LYS A 150 17.83 7.80 -18.81
CA LYS A 150 17.68 9.25 -19.03
C LYS A 150 16.66 9.89 -18.10
N VAL A 151 15.79 9.10 -17.47
CA VAL A 151 14.79 9.56 -16.52
C VAL A 151 15.45 9.87 -15.19
N MET A 152 15.33 11.11 -14.73
CA MET A 152 15.90 11.58 -13.47
C MET A 152 15.04 11.29 -12.23
N TRP A 153 13.79 10.86 -12.47
CA TRP A 153 12.80 10.64 -11.42
C TRP A 153 12.95 9.28 -10.76
N THR A 154 12.74 9.27 -9.44
CA THR A 154 12.40 8.07 -8.67
C THR A 154 10.91 8.09 -8.40
N SER A 155 10.20 7.00 -8.70
CA SER A 155 8.75 6.96 -8.56
C SER A 155 8.26 5.76 -7.76
N GLY A 156 7.08 5.88 -7.16
CA GLY A 156 6.45 4.78 -6.44
C GLY A 156 4.93 4.88 -6.43
N LEU A 157 4.29 3.76 -6.08
CA LEU A 157 2.84 3.65 -5.92
C LEU A 157 2.49 3.56 -4.43
N ILE A 158 1.29 4.00 -4.09
CA ILE A 158 0.64 3.78 -2.80
C ILE A 158 -0.73 3.17 -3.09
N PHE A 159 -1.05 2.07 -2.40
CA PHE A 159 -2.37 1.47 -2.47
C PHE A 159 -3.14 1.78 -1.19
N GLY A 160 -4.35 2.31 -1.34
CA GLY A 160 -5.25 2.58 -0.23
C GLY A 160 -5.83 1.32 0.39
N GLN A 161 -6.65 1.52 1.41
CA GLN A 161 -7.42 0.43 2.02
C GLN A 161 -8.35 -0.21 0.98
N GLY A 162 -8.26 -1.53 0.80
CA GLY A 162 -9.04 -2.28 -0.19
C GLY A 162 -8.55 -2.14 -1.64
N GLU A 163 -7.54 -1.32 -1.91
CA GLU A 163 -6.88 -1.22 -3.21
C GLU A 163 -5.66 -2.15 -3.28
N GLY A 164 -5.14 -2.38 -4.48
CA GLY A 164 -3.92 -3.17 -4.64
C GLY A 164 -4.07 -4.67 -4.36
N ILE A 165 -5.32 -5.18 -4.34
CA ILE A 165 -5.63 -6.59 -4.14
C ILE A 165 -5.78 -7.24 -5.51
N VAL A 166 -5.01 -8.30 -5.74
CA VAL A 166 -5.05 -9.10 -6.97
C VAL A 166 -5.48 -10.54 -6.67
N GLY A 167 -6.12 -11.18 -7.63
CA GLY A 167 -6.56 -12.56 -7.54
C GLY A 167 -5.49 -13.51 -8.10
N PHE A 168 -5.00 -14.42 -7.27
CA PHE A 168 -4.21 -15.58 -7.67
C PHE A 168 -5.21 -16.74 -7.84
N GLU A 169 -5.75 -16.87 -9.05
CA GLU A 169 -6.82 -17.82 -9.38
C GLU A 169 -6.27 -19.21 -9.71
N THR A 170 -6.90 -20.22 -9.13
CA THR A 170 -6.60 -21.64 -9.33
C THR A 170 -7.90 -22.45 -9.45
N GLU A 171 -7.81 -23.73 -9.83
CA GLU A 171 -8.97 -24.65 -9.81
C GLU A 171 -9.54 -24.89 -8.39
N TYR A 172 -8.81 -24.49 -7.33
CA TYR A 172 -9.22 -24.68 -5.94
C TYR A 172 -9.82 -23.44 -5.29
N GLY A 173 -9.81 -22.30 -5.98
CA GLY A 173 -10.27 -21.01 -5.48
C GLY A 173 -9.33 -19.87 -5.87
N VAL A 174 -9.67 -18.66 -5.41
CA VAL A 174 -8.93 -17.43 -5.70
C VAL A 174 -8.30 -16.92 -4.41
N LEU A 175 -6.98 -16.86 -4.38
CA LEU A 175 -6.22 -16.25 -3.29
C LEU A 175 -6.20 -14.74 -3.52
N HIS A 176 -6.80 -13.97 -2.60
CA HIS A 176 -6.74 -12.50 -2.67
C HIS A 176 -5.42 -12.06 -2.05
N VAL A 177 -4.53 -11.51 -2.88
CA VAL A 177 -3.19 -11.06 -2.47
C VAL A 177 -3.17 -9.54 -2.44
N LYS A 178 -3.00 -8.96 -1.26
CA LYS A 178 -2.74 -7.53 -1.08
C LYS A 178 -1.26 -7.26 -1.39
N LEU A 179 -0.98 -6.41 -2.36
CA LEU A 179 0.38 -6.06 -2.79
C LEU A 179 0.96 -4.91 -1.95
N HIS A 180 2.30 -4.91 -1.80
CA HIS A 180 3.04 -3.94 -0.98
C HIS A 180 3.96 -3.04 -1.82
N PRO A 181 3.44 -2.10 -2.64
CA PRO A 181 4.23 -1.34 -3.61
C PRO A 181 5.29 -0.44 -2.96
N GLU A 182 5.07 -0.04 -1.72
CA GLU A 182 5.97 0.80 -0.97
C GLU A 182 7.18 0.03 -0.43
N CYS A 183 7.05 -1.28 -0.18
CA CYS A 183 8.11 -2.12 0.38
C CYS A 183 8.82 -2.97 -0.69
N ALA A 184 8.11 -3.36 -1.74
CA ALA A 184 8.60 -4.18 -2.83
C ALA A 184 8.15 -3.64 -4.21
N PRO A 185 8.50 -2.38 -4.57
CA PRO A 185 8.02 -1.75 -5.79
C PRO A 185 8.36 -2.52 -7.07
N HIS A 186 9.57 -3.04 -7.23
CA HIS A 186 9.95 -3.81 -8.43
C HIS A 186 9.13 -5.10 -8.54
N SER A 187 8.96 -5.79 -7.43
CA SER A 187 8.10 -6.98 -7.37
C SER A 187 6.65 -6.66 -7.74
N VAL A 188 6.09 -5.59 -7.19
CA VAL A 188 4.72 -5.19 -7.50
C VAL A 188 4.57 -4.81 -8.97
N TYR A 189 5.49 -4.04 -9.56
CA TYR A 189 5.44 -3.76 -11.00
C TYR A 189 5.49 -5.01 -11.87
N TYR A 190 6.24 -6.04 -11.46
CA TYR A 190 6.23 -7.31 -12.16
C TYR A 190 4.84 -7.97 -12.09
N ILE A 191 4.20 -8.03 -10.91
CA ILE A 191 2.84 -8.56 -10.78
C ILE A 191 1.84 -7.75 -11.62
N LEU A 192 1.95 -6.42 -11.64
CA LEU A 192 1.09 -5.57 -12.48
C LEU A 192 1.30 -5.85 -13.97
N SER A 193 2.53 -6.16 -14.40
CA SER A 193 2.79 -6.57 -15.79
C SER A 193 2.07 -7.88 -16.15
N LEU A 194 1.98 -8.83 -15.22
CA LEU A 194 1.26 -10.08 -15.41
C LEU A 194 -0.26 -9.88 -15.53
N LEU A 195 -0.84 -8.85 -14.89
CA LEU A 195 -2.26 -8.51 -15.02
C LEU A 195 -2.65 -8.08 -16.44
N THR A 196 -1.68 -7.66 -17.26
CA THR A 196 -1.93 -7.27 -18.66
C THR A 196 -2.03 -8.49 -19.59
N LEU A 197 -1.61 -9.66 -19.12
CA LEU A 197 -1.67 -10.91 -19.85
C LEU A 197 -3.05 -11.55 -19.68
N ARG A 198 -3.60 -12.14 -20.76
CA ARG A 198 -4.86 -12.91 -20.69
C ARG A 198 -4.71 -14.20 -19.87
N HIS A 199 -3.54 -14.83 -19.97
CA HIS A 199 -3.18 -16.04 -19.24
C HIS A 199 -1.71 -15.94 -18.82
N CYS A 200 -1.37 -16.46 -17.64
CA CYS A 200 0.03 -16.73 -17.29
C CYS A 200 0.37 -18.18 -17.64
N ALA A 201 0.59 -18.46 -18.91
CA ALA A 201 1.05 -19.78 -19.35
C ALA A 201 2.42 -20.06 -18.71
N GLY A 202 2.50 -21.06 -17.81
CA GLY A 202 3.71 -21.36 -17.04
C GLY A 202 3.62 -21.02 -15.55
N CYS A 203 2.74 -20.11 -15.13
CA CYS A 203 2.49 -19.87 -13.70
C CYS A 203 1.81 -21.07 -13.06
N ARG A 204 2.39 -21.58 -11.97
CA ARG A 204 1.85 -22.74 -11.25
C ARG A 204 2.44 -22.87 -9.84
N PHE A 205 1.70 -23.50 -8.94
CA PHE A 205 2.25 -24.11 -7.73
C PHE A 205 2.75 -25.52 -8.07
N HIS A 206 3.95 -25.86 -7.61
CA HIS A 206 4.57 -27.16 -7.85
C HIS A 206 5.00 -27.87 -6.57
N ARG A 207 5.15 -27.14 -5.45
CA ARG A 207 5.52 -27.68 -4.14
C ARG A 207 4.48 -27.29 -3.10
N ALA A 208 4.16 -28.22 -2.22
CA ALA A 208 3.16 -28.06 -1.19
C ALA A 208 3.58 -28.79 0.08
N GLU A 209 3.70 -28.06 1.17
CA GLU A 209 4.05 -28.56 2.49
C GLU A 209 3.08 -27.97 3.50
N ASN A 210 2.23 -28.82 4.09
CA ASN A 210 1.29 -28.39 5.12
C ASN A 210 2.01 -28.07 6.45
N ARG A 211 1.27 -27.68 7.47
CA ARG A 211 1.83 -27.32 8.79
C ARG A 211 2.33 -28.52 9.61
N GLY A 212 2.01 -29.74 9.21
CA GLY A 212 2.23 -30.93 10.03
C GLY A 212 1.71 -30.74 11.46
N SER A 213 2.47 -31.24 12.44
CA SER A 213 2.25 -30.97 13.86
C SER A 213 3.22 -29.91 14.41
N TYR A 214 3.86 -29.13 13.52
CA TYR A 214 4.97 -28.23 13.87
C TYR A 214 4.51 -26.78 14.08
N TRP A 215 3.37 -26.41 13.49
CA TRP A 215 2.69 -25.13 13.72
C TRP A 215 1.25 -25.32 14.15
N ASP A 216 0.74 -24.40 14.96
CA ASP A 216 -0.64 -24.35 15.43
C ASP A 216 -1.63 -23.82 14.36
N PRO A 217 -2.95 -23.83 14.61
CA PRO A 217 -3.96 -23.28 13.71
C PRO A 217 -3.80 -21.78 13.38
N GLU A 218 -3.17 -21.02 14.25
CA GLU A 218 -2.86 -19.60 14.09
C GLU A 218 -1.56 -19.38 13.28
N GLY A 219 -0.75 -20.42 13.09
CA GLY A 219 0.51 -20.40 12.38
C GLY A 219 1.73 -20.15 13.28
N ASN A 220 1.61 -20.22 14.60
CA ASN A 220 2.75 -20.12 15.51
C ASN A 220 3.47 -21.46 15.61
N HIS A 221 4.79 -21.40 15.73
CA HIS A 221 5.61 -22.59 15.88
C HIS A 221 5.37 -23.24 17.25
N VAL A 222 5.15 -24.55 17.26
CA VAL A 222 4.96 -25.35 18.48
C VAL A 222 6.32 -25.55 19.16
N ASN A 223 6.39 -25.37 20.48
CA ASN A 223 7.63 -25.55 21.22
C ASN A 223 8.26 -26.93 20.97
N ASP A 224 9.57 -26.95 20.79
CA ASP A 224 10.39 -28.15 20.54
C ASP A 224 10.07 -28.93 19.25
N ALA A 225 9.18 -28.43 18.38
CA ALA A 225 8.97 -29.00 17.07
C ALA A 225 10.15 -28.71 16.11
N PRO A 226 10.40 -29.56 15.09
CA PRO A 226 11.32 -29.22 14.01
C PRO A 226 10.78 -28.08 13.14
N TYR A 227 11.66 -27.24 12.60
CA TYR A 227 11.31 -26.19 11.62
C TYR A 227 11.13 -26.73 10.19
N GLY A 228 10.88 -28.03 10.05
CA GLY A 228 10.62 -28.71 8.78
C GLY A 228 11.73 -29.64 8.30
N PRO A 229 11.46 -30.39 7.21
CA PRO A 229 10.17 -30.48 6.52
C PRO A 229 9.09 -31.19 7.36
N PRO A 230 7.79 -30.81 7.23
CA PRO A 230 7.30 -29.80 6.30
C PRO A 230 7.58 -28.36 6.76
N TYR A 231 7.67 -27.43 5.81
CA TYR A 231 7.96 -26.00 6.04
C TYR A 231 6.72 -25.10 6.03
N ALA A 232 5.50 -25.66 6.10
CA ALA A 232 4.25 -24.87 6.13
C ALA A 232 4.15 -23.81 5.00
N MET A 233 4.32 -24.23 3.75
CA MET A 233 4.30 -23.34 2.58
C MET A 233 3.79 -24.03 1.31
N ILE A 234 3.21 -23.23 0.42
CA ILE A 234 3.05 -23.61 -0.99
C ILE A 234 4.03 -22.78 -1.83
N GLN A 235 4.75 -23.43 -2.73
CA GLN A 235 5.73 -22.79 -3.61
C GLN A 235 5.37 -23.02 -5.07
N GLY A 236 5.59 -21.98 -5.85
CA GLY A 236 5.31 -21.95 -7.27
C GLY A 236 6.28 -21.07 -8.02
N THR A 237 5.95 -20.88 -9.29
CA THR A 237 6.69 -20.03 -10.21
C THR A 237 5.74 -19.01 -10.83
N LEU A 238 6.18 -17.76 -10.94
CA LEU A 238 5.50 -16.70 -11.67
C LEU A 238 6.27 -16.40 -12.94
N ASN A 239 6.50 -17.41 -13.78
CA ASN A 239 7.16 -17.24 -15.07
C ASN A 239 6.13 -17.41 -16.19
N ALA A 240 5.77 -16.30 -16.84
CA ALA A 240 4.80 -16.30 -17.93
C ALA A 240 5.50 -16.47 -19.27
N GLU A 241 5.06 -17.45 -20.07
CA GLU A 241 5.54 -17.65 -21.43
C GLU A 241 5.33 -16.38 -22.27
N GLY A 242 6.38 -15.96 -22.99
CA GLY A 242 6.36 -14.72 -23.78
C GLY A 242 6.56 -13.43 -22.97
N ASN A 243 6.68 -13.50 -21.63
CA ASN A 243 7.06 -12.36 -20.79
C ASN A 243 8.36 -12.69 -20.03
N PRO A 244 9.53 -12.24 -20.51
CA PRO A 244 10.80 -12.61 -19.91
C PRO A 244 10.93 -12.07 -18.49
N PHE A 245 11.13 -12.98 -17.52
CA PHE A 245 11.40 -12.60 -16.14
C PHE A 245 12.82 -12.04 -16.00
N THR A 246 12.94 -10.85 -15.42
CA THR A 246 14.23 -10.28 -15.02
C THR A 246 14.40 -10.44 -13.51
N PRO A 247 15.55 -10.97 -13.02
CA PRO A 247 15.82 -11.09 -11.59
C PRO A 247 15.54 -9.79 -10.84
N ILE A 248 14.70 -9.89 -9.81
CA ILE A 248 14.28 -8.73 -9.01
C ILE A 248 15.36 -8.46 -7.96
N PRO A 249 15.81 -7.20 -7.78
CA PRO A 249 16.74 -6.86 -6.71
C PRO A 249 16.12 -7.13 -5.34
N THR A 250 16.92 -7.43 -4.33
CA THR A 250 16.42 -7.59 -2.97
C THR A 250 15.77 -6.28 -2.48
N GLU A 251 14.50 -6.36 -2.12
CA GLU A 251 13.73 -5.23 -1.58
C GLU A 251 13.52 -5.43 -0.06
N HIS A 252 12.47 -4.87 0.54
CA HIS A 252 12.24 -5.03 1.97
C HIS A 252 12.02 -6.51 2.34
N CYS A 253 12.77 -7.00 3.32
CA CYS A 253 12.70 -8.37 3.80
C CYS A 253 12.19 -8.39 5.25
N PRO A 254 10.87 -8.29 5.49
CA PRO A 254 10.34 -8.43 6.83
C PRO A 254 10.45 -9.88 7.31
N THR A 255 10.17 -10.12 8.58
CA THR A 255 9.95 -11.48 9.08
C THR A 255 8.77 -12.11 8.36
N ILE A 256 8.91 -13.36 7.93
CA ILE A 256 7.82 -14.08 7.27
C ILE A 256 6.72 -14.41 8.28
N SER A 257 5.52 -13.91 8.01
CA SER A 257 4.30 -14.24 8.74
C SER A 257 3.35 -15.08 7.89
N ARG A 258 2.38 -15.72 8.55
CA ARG A 258 1.31 -16.45 7.87
C ARG A 258 0.62 -15.56 6.82
N GLY A 259 0.51 -16.07 5.60
CA GLY A 259 -0.03 -15.36 4.44
C GLY A 259 0.98 -14.53 3.67
N SER A 260 2.23 -14.38 4.14
CA SER A 260 3.27 -13.67 3.38
C SER A 260 3.50 -14.31 2.02
N VAL A 261 3.57 -13.47 0.98
CA VAL A 261 3.92 -13.86 -0.39
C VAL A 261 5.29 -13.28 -0.71
N ALA A 262 6.26 -14.15 -0.96
CA ALA A 262 7.66 -13.76 -1.05
C ALA A 262 8.42 -14.51 -2.16
N TRP A 263 9.45 -13.88 -2.69
CA TRP A 263 10.34 -14.51 -3.66
C TRP A 263 11.28 -15.52 -3.01
N VAL A 264 11.56 -16.62 -3.71
CA VAL A 264 12.73 -17.45 -3.45
C VAL A 264 13.89 -16.87 -4.25
N GLY A 265 14.92 -16.37 -3.55
CA GLY A 265 16.01 -15.64 -4.18
C GLY A 265 15.51 -14.36 -4.87
N SER A 266 15.87 -14.18 -6.15
CA SER A 266 15.45 -13.04 -6.98
C SER A 266 14.24 -13.33 -7.88
N GLY A 267 13.50 -14.42 -7.61
CA GLY A 267 12.42 -14.94 -8.45
C GLY A 267 12.90 -15.73 -9.68
N PRO A 268 12.00 -16.23 -10.55
CA PRO A 268 10.54 -16.10 -10.51
C PRO A 268 9.85 -17.09 -9.56
N GLU A 269 10.64 -17.92 -8.88
CA GLU A 269 10.15 -18.80 -7.83
C GLU A 269 9.66 -18.00 -6.63
N PHE A 270 8.50 -18.33 -6.11
CA PHE A 270 7.87 -17.65 -4.98
C PHE A 270 7.17 -18.65 -4.06
N PHE A 271 6.88 -18.23 -2.84
CA PHE A 271 6.07 -19.02 -1.92
C PHE A 271 4.99 -18.17 -1.24
N ILE A 272 3.95 -18.86 -0.78
CA ILE A 272 2.96 -18.36 0.16
C ILE A 272 3.14 -19.15 1.45
N SER A 273 3.41 -18.44 2.54
CA SER A 273 3.59 -19.07 3.83
C SER A 273 2.25 -19.35 4.51
N LEU A 274 2.12 -20.54 5.12
CA LEU A 274 0.98 -20.97 5.91
C LEU A 274 1.20 -20.72 7.41
N ALA A 275 2.38 -20.25 7.81
CA ALA A 275 2.79 -20.09 9.20
C ALA A 275 3.76 -18.90 9.41
N ASN A 276 4.10 -18.63 10.67
CA ASN A 276 5.08 -17.64 11.06
C ASN A 276 6.48 -18.29 11.09
N HIS A 277 7.45 -17.70 10.40
CA HIS A 277 8.82 -18.20 10.30
C HIS A 277 9.83 -17.15 10.79
N HIS A 278 10.02 -17.09 12.10
CA HIS A 278 11.00 -16.20 12.72
C HIS A 278 12.45 -16.67 12.47
N GLU A 279 12.65 -17.98 12.31
CA GLU A 279 13.92 -18.64 12.06
C GLU A 279 14.51 -18.32 10.67
N TRP A 280 13.66 -17.97 9.71
CA TRP A 280 14.09 -17.55 8.37
C TRP A 280 14.66 -16.13 8.34
N LYS A 281 14.50 -15.37 9.43
CA LYS A 281 14.99 -13.99 9.55
C LYS A 281 14.50 -13.12 8.40
N GLN A 282 15.17 -11.99 8.18
CA GLN A 282 14.89 -11.00 7.14
C GLN A 282 15.51 -11.39 5.79
N SER A 283 15.24 -12.62 5.31
CA SER A 283 15.95 -13.19 4.15
C SER A 283 15.19 -13.14 2.82
N TYR A 284 13.89 -12.87 2.86
CA TYR A 284 13.03 -12.96 1.67
C TYR A 284 12.31 -11.64 1.42
N THR A 285 12.32 -11.18 0.17
CA THR A 285 11.53 -10.03 -0.25
C THR A 285 10.05 -10.40 -0.26
N VAL A 286 9.28 -9.76 0.64
CA VAL A 286 7.83 -9.94 0.74
C VAL A 286 7.14 -8.87 -0.08
N PHE A 287 6.44 -9.28 -1.13
CA PHE A 287 5.78 -8.36 -2.07
C PHE A 287 4.26 -8.30 -1.92
N GLY A 288 3.69 -9.21 -1.12
CA GLY A 288 2.27 -9.17 -0.79
C GLY A 288 1.91 -10.06 0.38
N THR A 289 0.64 -10.04 0.73
CA THR A 289 0.06 -10.88 1.79
C THR A 289 -1.31 -11.38 1.35
N VAL A 290 -1.55 -12.67 1.49
CA VAL A 290 -2.88 -13.28 1.29
C VAL A 290 -3.81 -12.80 2.39
N LEU A 291 -5.02 -12.35 2.02
CA LEU A 291 -6.04 -11.96 3.00
C LEU A 291 -6.46 -13.17 3.85
N GLN A 292 -6.72 -12.92 5.14
CA GLN A 292 -6.92 -13.98 6.14
C GLN A 292 -8.08 -14.90 5.78
N GLU A 293 -9.17 -14.35 5.25
CA GLU A 293 -10.36 -15.07 4.78
C GLU A 293 -10.08 -16.00 3.59
N ASN A 294 -9.03 -15.73 2.80
CA ASN A 294 -8.64 -16.55 1.66
C ASN A 294 -7.57 -17.59 1.99
N MET A 295 -6.99 -17.56 3.20
CA MET A 295 -5.95 -18.53 3.60
C MET A 295 -6.43 -19.98 3.56
N VAL A 296 -7.73 -20.24 3.71
CA VAL A 296 -8.32 -21.58 3.57
C VAL A 296 -8.03 -22.22 2.21
N ILE A 297 -7.86 -21.41 1.15
CA ILE A 297 -7.53 -21.90 -0.20
C ILE A 297 -6.07 -22.34 -0.26
N ALA A 298 -5.16 -21.60 0.38
CA ALA A 298 -3.74 -21.96 0.43
C ALA A 298 -3.55 -23.27 1.23
N GLU A 299 -4.26 -23.40 2.35
CA GLU A 299 -4.29 -24.62 3.16
C GLU A 299 -4.88 -25.81 2.38
N LYS A 300 -5.91 -25.58 1.58
CA LYS A 300 -6.47 -26.61 0.70
C LYS A 300 -5.45 -27.10 -0.33
N ILE A 301 -4.71 -26.19 -0.97
CA ILE A 301 -3.63 -26.54 -1.92
C ILE A 301 -2.50 -27.29 -1.21
N ALA A 302 -2.15 -26.89 0.01
CA ALA A 302 -1.10 -27.52 0.82
C ALA A 302 -1.39 -28.98 1.19
N ASN A 303 -2.66 -29.37 1.18
CA ASN A 303 -3.13 -30.72 1.51
C ASN A 303 -3.45 -31.59 0.28
N LEU A 304 -3.11 -31.12 -0.93
CA LEU A 304 -3.25 -31.93 -2.15
C LEU A 304 -2.24 -33.10 -2.13
N PRO A 305 -2.48 -34.16 -2.92
CA PRO A 305 -1.54 -35.26 -3.07
C PRO A 305 -0.14 -34.79 -3.47
N THR A 306 0.87 -35.26 -2.74
CA THR A 306 2.28 -34.95 -2.97
C THR A 306 3.11 -36.22 -3.03
N ARG A 307 4.27 -36.11 -3.68
CA ARG A 307 5.32 -37.12 -3.69
C ARG A 307 6.61 -36.56 -3.07
N PRO A 308 7.39 -37.38 -2.36
CA PRO A 308 8.69 -36.94 -1.85
C PRO A 308 9.67 -36.68 -3.00
N ASP A 309 10.54 -35.70 -2.81
CA ASP A 309 11.66 -35.36 -3.70
C ASP A 309 12.86 -34.84 -2.87
N ILE A 310 14.04 -34.72 -3.47
CA ILE A 310 15.27 -34.26 -2.78
C ILE A 310 15.88 -33.11 -3.56
N TRP A 311 15.88 -31.92 -2.97
CA TRP A 311 16.49 -30.72 -3.56
C TRP A 311 17.68 -30.29 -2.73
N SER A 312 18.88 -30.28 -3.31
CA SER A 312 20.12 -29.90 -2.61
C SER A 312 20.33 -30.63 -1.28
N ASN A 313 20.04 -31.94 -1.24
CA ASN A 313 20.07 -32.81 -0.05
C ASN A 313 19.01 -32.51 1.03
N ILE A 314 17.97 -31.74 0.70
CA ILE A 314 16.82 -31.47 1.57
C ILE A 314 15.62 -32.25 1.04
N ASN A 315 14.98 -33.04 1.89
CA ASN A 315 13.73 -33.71 1.55
C ASN A 315 12.62 -32.67 1.39
N VAL A 316 11.86 -32.73 0.31
CA VAL A 316 10.71 -31.84 0.06
C VAL A 316 9.51 -32.64 -0.42
N THR A 317 8.32 -32.06 -0.35
CA THR A 317 7.11 -32.67 -0.93
C THR A 317 6.59 -31.85 -2.10
N VAL A 318 6.60 -32.48 -3.27
CA VAL A 318 6.21 -31.86 -4.56
C VAL A 318 4.80 -32.33 -4.91
N LEU A 319 3.97 -31.43 -5.41
CA LEU A 319 2.62 -31.77 -5.88
C LEU A 319 2.69 -32.84 -6.98
N GLU A 320 1.88 -33.89 -6.87
CA GLU A 320 1.80 -34.91 -7.93
C GLU A 320 1.33 -34.30 -9.26
N LYS A 321 0.36 -33.39 -9.17
CA LYS A 321 -0.12 -32.56 -10.28
C LYS A 321 0.09 -31.09 -9.92
N PRO A 322 0.94 -30.34 -10.65
CA PRO A 322 1.08 -28.91 -10.45
C PRO A 322 -0.26 -28.17 -10.62
N VAL A 323 -0.50 -27.17 -9.77
CA VAL A 323 -1.73 -26.36 -9.81
C VAL A 323 -1.49 -25.12 -10.64
N SER A 324 -2.17 -25.01 -11.78
CA SER A 324 -2.10 -23.82 -12.63
C SER A 324 -2.59 -22.57 -11.90
N LEU A 325 -1.90 -21.46 -12.13
CA LEU A 325 -2.15 -20.17 -11.49
C LEU A 325 -2.36 -19.09 -12.56
N THR A 326 -3.43 -18.31 -12.42
CA THR A 326 -3.66 -17.10 -13.23
C THR A 326 -3.70 -15.88 -12.33
N ILE A 327 -3.00 -14.83 -12.73
CA ILE A 327 -3.03 -13.54 -12.03
C ILE A 327 -4.12 -12.70 -12.69
N ARG A 328 -5.09 -12.23 -11.91
CA ARG A 328 -6.21 -11.45 -12.40
C ARG A 328 -6.55 -10.28 -11.49
N ARG A 329 -7.27 -9.31 -12.05
CA ARG A 329 -7.92 -8.26 -11.27
C ARG A 329 -9.05 -8.86 -10.43
N MET A 330 -9.27 -8.29 -9.26
CA MET A 330 -10.49 -8.54 -8.51
C MET A 330 -11.65 -7.88 -9.25
N LYS A 331 -12.75 -8.61 -9.46
CA LYS A 331 -13.99 -8.01 -9.92
C LYS A 331 -14.42 -6.99 -8.88
N THR A 332 -14.68 -5.76 -9.30
CA THR A 332 -15.33 -4.80 -8.41
C THR A 332 -16.83 -5.09 -8.43
N ASN A 333 -17.53 -4.91 -7.31
CA ASN A 333 -18.97 -5.18 -7.19
C ASN A 333 -19.85 -4.46 -8.23
N ARG A 334 -19.30 -3.50 -9.01
CA ARG A 334 -19.98 -2.86 -10.15
C ARG A 334 -20.06 -3.75 -11.40
N GLU A 335 -19.23 -4.79 -11.51
CA GLU A 335 -19.24 -5.75 -12.63
C GLU A 335 -20.09 -7.00 -12.33
N GLU A 336 -20.62 -7.13 -11.11
CA GLU A 336 -21.56 -8.20 -10.75
C GLU A 336 -23.03 -7.83 -11.06
N GLU A 337 -23.30 -6.57 -11.42
CA GLU A 337 -24.64 -6.05 -11.72
C GLU A 337 -24.97 -5.92 -13.22
N GLU A 338 -24.07 -6.29 -14.14
CA GLU A 338 -24.43 -6.44 -15.56
C GLU A 338 -24.71 -7.91 -15.91
N PRO A 339 -25.97 -8.39 -15.82
CA PRO A 339 -26.39 -9.53 -16.62
C PRO A 339 -26.37 -9.10 -18.09
N GLY A 340 -25.78 -9.94 -18.93
CA GLY A 340 -25.48 -9.64 -20.34
C GLY A 340 -26.61 -8.96 -21.11
N SER A 341 -26.20 -7.98 -21.92
CA SER A 341 -27.01 -7.46 -23.03
C SER A 341 -26.90 -8.36 -24.26
#